data_AF-A0A819N0W9-F1
#
_entry.id   AF-A0A819N0W9-F1
#
_cell.length_a   1.000
_cell.length_b   1.000
_cell.length_c   1.000
_cell.angle_alpha   90.00
_cell.angle_beta   90.00
_cell.angle_gamma   90.00
#
_symmetry.space_group_name_H-M   'P 1'
#
loop_
_entity.id
_entity.type
_entity.pdbx_description
1 polymer ?
#
loop_
_entity_poly.entity_id
_entity_poly.type
_entity_poly.pdbx_seq_one_letter_code
_entity_poly.pdbx_strand_id
1 'polypeptide(L)' 'EGKEEGEIIVGGNGKGNKSNQLNGPIGLSFDDEGNLYVADWGNDRIAKFEIIS' A
#
# COMPACT_ATOMS: atom_id res chain seq x y z
N GLU A 1 18.38 21.62 -8.10
CA GLU A 1 17.18 20.78 -8.00
C GLU A 1 17.19 20.09 -6.65
N GLY A 2 16.14 20.24 -5.85
CA GLY A 2 16.03 19.59 -4.56
C GLY A 2 15.74 18.11 -4.76
N LYS A 3 16.57 17.23 -4.19
CA LYS A 3 16.18 15.82 -4.03
C LYS A 3 15.16 15.79 -2.91
N GLU A 4 13.88 15.68 -3.23
CA GLU A 4 12.92 15.23 -2.24
C GLU A 4 13.10 13.71 -2.10
N GLU A 5 13.53 13.27 -0.92
CA GLU A 5 13.60 11.85 -0.58
C GLU A 5 12.18 11.37 -0.32
N GLY A 6 11.71 10.41 -1.13
CA GLY A 6 10.40 9.80 -0.92
C GLY A 6 10.43 8.79 0.24
N GLU A 7 9.35 8.76 1.02
CA GLU A 7 9.14 7.76 2.07
C GLU A 7 8.36 6.55 1.55
N ILE A 8 8.75 5.34 1.97
CA ILE A 8 7.98 4.13 1.71
C ILE A 8 6.87 4.02 2.76
N ILE A 9 5.65 4.33 2.34
CA ILE A 9 4.46 4.25 3.20
C ILE A 9 3.78 2.87 3.18
N VAL A 10 3.84 2.14 2.06
CA VAL A 10 3.19 0.82 1.88
C VAL A 10 4.08 -0.12 1.06
N GLY A 11 4.09 -1.41 1.41
CA GLY A 11 4.81 -2.46 0.65
C GLY A 11 6.27 -2.68 1.05
N GLY A 12 6.81 -1.92 2.00
CA GLY A 12 8.22 -2.00 2.44
C GLY A 12 8.59 -3.22 3.30
N ASN A 13 7.63 -4.03 3.75
CA ASN A 13 7.88 -5.15 4.70
C ASN A 13 8.03 -6.53 4.03
N GLY A 14 8.38 -6.54 2.74
CA GLY A 14 8.57 -7.76 1.96
C GLY A 14 7.27 -8.48 1.59
N LYS A 15 7.42 -9.53 0.77
CA LYS A 15 6.30 -10.35 0.30
C LYS A 15 5.72 -11.20 1.43
N GLY A 16 4.40 -11.20 1.60
CA GLY A 16 3.70 -12.02 2.59
C GLY A 16 2.21 -11.69 2.73
N ASN A 17 1.56 -12.28 3.72
CA ASN A 17 0.10 -12.18 3.93
C ASN A 17 -0.29 -11.47 5.24
N LYS A 18 0.69 -10.97 6.02
CA LYS A 18 0.42 -10.15 7.20
C LYS A 18 -0.20 -8.81 6.83
N SER A 19 -0.79 -8.10 7.79
CA SER A 19 -1.46 -6.81 7.55
C SER A 19 -0.55 -5.73 6.96
N ASN A 20 0.76 -5.78 7.24
CA ASN A 20 1.75 -4.83 6.73
C ASN A 20 2.57 -5.37 5.53
N GLN A 21 2.20 -6.52 4.97
CA GLN A 21 2.85 -7.15 3.82
C GLN A 21 1.90 -7.24 2.63
N LEU A 22 2.46 -7.40 1.43
CA LEU A 22 1.69 -7.60 0.20
C LEU A 22 2.20 -8.83 -0.54
N ASN A 23 1.40 -9.43 -1.41
CA ASN A 23 1.76 -10.55 -2.26
C ASN A 23 1.17 -10.34 -3.67
N GLY A 24 1.95 -9.73 -4.57
CA GLY A 24 1.52 -9.49 -5.95
C GLY A 24 0.38 -8.47 -6.06
N PRO A 25 0.57 -7.23 -5.58
CA PRO A 25 -0.42 -6.18 -5.77
C PRO A 25 -0.56 -5.81 -7.26
N ILE A 26 -1.78 -5.62 -7.74
CA ILE A 26 -2.07 -5.37 -9.17
C ILE A 26 -2.81 -4.05 -9.44
N GLY A 27 -3.29 -3.36 -8.41
CA GLY A 27 -4.04 -2.12 -8.56
C GLY A 27 -4.09 -1.32 -7.26
N LEU A 28 -4.22 0.01 -7.40
CA LEU A 28 -4.20 0.98 -6.32
C LEU A 28 -5.28 2.05 -6.58
N SER A 29 -5.96 2.50 -5.53
CA SER A 29 -6.86 3.66 -5.56
C SER A 29 -6.91 4.33 -4.19
N PHE A 30 -7.21 5.64 -4.18
CA PHE A 30 -7.47 6.39 -2.96
C PHE A 30 -8.98 6.61 -2.77
N ASP A 31 -9.43 6.77 -1.52
CA ASP A 31 -10.72 7.38 -1.20
C ASP A 31 -10.57 8.89 -0.91
N ASP A 32 -11.69 9.58 -0.69
CA ASP A 32 -11.72 11.03 -0.45
C ASP A 32 -11.05 11.43 0.90
N GLU A 33 -10.84 10.47 1.81
CA GLU A 33 -10.12 10.65 3.08
C GLU A 33 -8.61 10.42 2.93
N GLY A 34 -8.14 10.03 1.74
CA GLY A 34 -6.73 9.76 1.46
C GLY A 34 -6.26 8.37 1.91
N ASN A 35 -7.17 7.46 2.27
CA ASN A 35 -6.79 6.07 2.52
C ASN A 35 -6.43 5.38 1.20
N LEU A 36 -5.36 4.58 1.22
CA LEU A 36 -4.94 3.78 0.07
C LEU A 36 -5.57 2.39 0.12
N TYR A 37 -6.18 1.99 -0.99
CA TYR A 37 -6.69 0.64 -1.23
C TYR A 37 -5.80 -0.07 -2.24
N VAL A 38 -5.41 -1.30 -1.93
CA VAL A 38 -4.52 -2.13 -2.74
C VAL A 38 -5.22 -3.44 -3.10
N ALA A 39 -5.33 -3.73 -4.39
CA ALA A 39 -5.75 -5.05 -4.87
C ALA A 39 -4.58 -6.03 -4.77
N ASP A 40 -4.52 -6.76 -3.65
CA ASP A 40 -3.42 -7.65 -3.27
C ASP A 40 -3.70 -9.08 -3.77
N TRP A 41 -3.55 -9.28 -5.08
CA TRP A 41 -4.06 -10.44 -5.81
C TRP A 41 -3.58 -11.78 -5.24
N GLY A 42 -2.31 -11.91 -4.88
CA GLY A 42 -1.78 -13.16 -4.32
C GLY A 42 -2.24 -13.47 -2.89
N ASN A 43 -2.98 -12.56 -2.25
CA ASN A 43 -3.61 -12.77 -0.94
C ASN A 43 -5.15 -12.75 -1.03
N ASP A 44 -5.73 -12.71 -2.23
CA ASP A 44 -7.18 -12.70 -2.46
C ASP A 44 -7.93 -11.63 -1.65
N ARG A 45 -7.35 -10.43 -1.53
CA ARG A 45 -7.91 -9.35 -0.71
C ARG A 45 -7.77 -7.96 -1.32
N ILE A 46 -8.58 -7.03 -0.82
CA ILE A 46 -8.32 -5.60 -0.89
C ILE A 46 -7.75 -5.16 0.47
N ALA A 47 -6.53 -4.64 0.49
CA ALA A 47 -5.89 -4.10 1.70
C ALA A 47 -6.10 -2.59 1.78
N LYS A 48 -6.56 -2.07 2.92
CA LYS A 48 -6.71 -0.64 3.20
C LYS A 48 -5.55 -0.18 4.10
N PHE A 49 -4.93 0.94 3.75
CA PHE A 49 -3.91 1.62 4.54
C PHE A 49 -4.35 3.07 4.79
N GLU A 50 -4.35 3.47 6.06
CA GLU A 50 -4.51 4.86 6.45
C GLU A 50 -3.18 5.57 6.21
N ILE A 51 -3.16 6.55 5.30
CA ILE A 51 -1.95 7.29 4.92
C ILE A 51 -1.94 8.69 5.56
N ILE A 52 -3.11 9.19 5.95
CA ILE A 52 -3.26 10.50 6.58
C ILE A 52 -3.84 10.30 7.98
N SER A 53 -3.07 10.68 9.00
CA SER A 53 -3.58 11.12 10.30
C SER A 53 -2.92 12.44 10.66
#